data_AF-A0A399Q8Y0-F1
#
_entry.id   AF-A0A399Q8Y0-F1
#
_cell.length_a   1.000
_cell.length_b   1.000
_cell.length_c   1.000
_cell.angle_alpha   90.00
_cell.angle_beta   90.00
_cell.angle_gamma   90.00
#
_symmetry.space_group_name_H-M   'P 1'
#
loop_
_entity.id
_entity.type
_entity.pdbx_description
1 polymer ?
#
loop_
_entity_poly.entity_id
_entity_poly.type
_entity_poly.pdbx_seq_one_letter_code
_entity_poly.pdbx_strand_id
1 'polypeptide(L)'
;MASEKITNVEVKYKRGNEYEPELLKVTGLGPEDGRGDFGPGKVYYQAGTNWIAFAKCYVGAYDHGAPAMIENVQKTSDIPQGVHNVTVALDKDGPTGISASDPLPVDFQ
;
A
#
# COMPACT_ATOMS: atom_id res chain seq x y z
N MET A 1 -26.08 -11.34 -2.85
CA MET A 1 -25.09 -10.99 -3.90
C MET A 1 -23.77 -10.76 -3.18
N ALA A 2 -22.83 -11.70 -3.32
CA ALA A 2 -21.50 -11.53 -2.75
C ALA A 2 -20.83 -10.40 -3.53
N SER A 3 -20.51 -9.30 -2.86
CA SER A 3 -19.57 -8.31 -3.40
C SER A 3 -18.30 -9.08 -3.69
N GLU A 4 -17.95 -9.20 -4.97
CA GLU A 4 -16.62 -9.64 -5.38
C GLU A 4 -15.67 -8.63 -4.73
N LYS A 5 -15.02 -9.03 -3.62
CA LYS A 5 -13.90 -8.28 -3.07
C LYS A 5 -12.89 -8.20 -4.20
N ILE A 6 -12.80 -7.03 -4.85
CA ILE A 6 -11.80 -6.82 -5.88
C ILE A 6 -10.47 -6.74 -5.14
N THR A 7 -9.69 -7.83 -5.20
CA THR A 7 -8.37 -7.93 -4.58
C THR A 7 -7.38 -7.08 -5.39
N ASN A 8 -7.49 -5.75 -5.28
CA ASN A 8 -6.72 -4.82 -6.11
C ASN A 8 -5.35 -4.45 -5.55
N VAL A 9 -4.96 -5.00 -4.40
CA VAL A 9 -3.66 -4.67 -3.82
C VAL A 9 -2.56 -5.56 -4.37
N GLU A 10 -1.64 -5.00 -5.15
CA GLU A 10 -0.44 -5.69 -5.60
C GLU A 10 0.76 -4.86 -5.17
N VAL A 11 1.56 -5.38 -4.25
CA VAL A 11 2.85 -4.79 -3.89
C VAL A 11 3.93 -5.59 -4.59
N LYS A 12 4.44 -5.07 -5.69
CA LYS A 12 5.62 -5.61 -6.37
C LYS A 12 6.84 -4.84 -5.91
N TYR A 13 7.71 -5.53 -5.18
CA TYR A 13 9.06 -5.08 -4.91
C TYR A 13 10.01 -5.70 -5.94
N LYS A 14 10.78 -4.87 -6.63
CA LYS A 14 11.95 -5.30 -7.40
C LYS A 14 13.16 -4.56 -6.83
N ARG A 15 14.05 -5.30 -6.18
CA ARG A 15 15.35 -4.76 -5.75
C ARG A 15 16.08 -4.20 -6.97
N GLY A 16 16.46 -2.93 -6.88
CA GLY A 16 17.22 -2.28 -7.94
C GLY A 16 18.62 -2.88 -8.06
N ASN A 17 19.21 -2.76 -9.25
CA ASN A 17 20.64 -2.97 -9.45
C ASN A 17 21.29 -1.66 -9.93
N GLU A 18 22.57 -1.67 -10.26
CA GLU A 18 23.29 -0.47 -10.72
C GLU A 18 22.72 0.16 -12.01
N TYR A 19 21.85 -0.57 -12.75
CA TYR A 19 21.24 -0.16 -14.01
C TYR A 19 19.72 0.09 -13.93
N GLU A 20 19.04 -0.37 -12.87
CA GLU A 20 17.60 -0.24 -12.68
C GLU A 20 17.28 0.27 -11.26
N PRO A 21 16.51 1.37 -11.12
CA PRO A 21 16.13 1.86 -9.81
C PRO A 21 15.27 0.84 -9.08
N GLU A 22 15.38 0.81 -7.75
CA GLU A 22 14.49 0.05 -6.88
C GLU A 22 13.04 0.45 -7.16
N LEU A 23 12.19 -0.54 -7.43
CA LEU A 23 10.82 -0.31 -7.85
C LEU A 23 9.89 -0.93 -6.80
N LEU A 24 9.22 -0.06 -6.03
CA LEU A 24 8.08 -0.43 -5.21
C LEU A 24 6.82 0.00 -5.94
N LYS A 25 6.19 -0.93 -6.64
CA LYS A 25 4.84 -0.72 -7.18
C LYS A 25 3.85 -1.16 -6.14
N VAL A 26 2.93 -0.29 -5.78
CA VAL A 26 1.75 -0.64 -5.01
C VAL A 26 0.54 -0.28 -5.85
N THR A 27 -0.35 -1.23 -6.11
CA THR A 27 -1.67 -0.95 -6.66
C THR A 27 -2.70 -1.16 -5.56
N GLY A 28 -3.88 -0.53 -5.67
CA GLY A 28 -5.05 -0.76 -4.82
C GLY A 28 -4.96 -0.26 -3.37
N LEU A 29 -6.05 0.35 -2.91
CA LEU A 29 -6.38 0.40 -1.49
C LEU A 29 -7.32 -0.78 -1.15
N GLY A 30 -7.58 -0.94 0.14
CA GLY A 30 -8.49 -1.96 0.64
C GLY A 30 -9.93 -1.71 0.26
N PRO A 31 -10.83 -2.59 0.75
CA PRO A 31 -12.15 -2.83 0.19
C PRO A 31 -13.14 -1.65 0.28
N GLU A 32 -12.75 -0.47 0.81
CA GLU A 32 -13.61 0.72 0.94
C GLU A 32 -13.12 1.97 0.17
N ASP A 33 -12.36 1.78 -0.92
CA ASP A 33 -12.21 2.74 -2.04
C ASP A 33 -11.96 4.21 -1.68
N GLY A 34 -11.08 4.50 -0.73
CA GLY A 34 -10.63 5.87 -0.43
C GLY A 34 -11.73 6.90 -0.13
N ARG A 35 -13.01 6.54 -0.15
CA ARG A 35 -14.21 7.41 -0.14
C ARG A 35 -14.09 8.71 -0.96
N GLY A 36 -13.39 8.68 -2.10
CA GLY A 36 -13.14 9.89 -2.89
C GLY A 36 -12.15 10.87 -2.25
N ASP A 37 -11.40 10.45 -1.22
CA ASP A 37 -10.32 11.22 -0.64
C ASP A 37 -9.05 11.09 -1.46
N PHE A 38 -8.35 12.21 -1.58
CA PHE A 38 -7.02 12.31 -2.16
C PHE A 38 -6.06 12.85 -1.12
N GLY A 39 -4.86 12.28 -1.03
CA GLY A 39 -3.86 12.82 -0.14
C GLY A 39 -2.61 11.98 0.02
N PRO A 40 -1.69 12.45 0.88
CA PRO A 40 -0.51 11.69 1.24
C PRO A 40 -0.89 10.40 1.97
N GLY A 41 -0.21 9.33 1.62
CA GLY A 41 -0.34 8.02 2.26
C GLY A 41 1.01 7.38 2.55
N LYS A 42 0.96 6.26 3.25
CA LYS A 42 2.13 5.46 3.61
C LYS A 42 1.89 3.98 3.34
N VAL A 43 2.96 3.29 3.04
CA VAL A 43 3.02 1.83 2.92
C VAL A 43 3.63 1.29 4.21
N TYR A 44 2.94 0.34 4.83
CA TYR A 44 3.32 -0.25 6.10
C TYR A 44 3.53 -1.75 5.94
N TYR A 45 4.52 -2.30 6.63
CA TYR A 45 4.62 -3.74 6.83
C TYR A 45 4.33 -4.09 8.29
N GLN A 46 3.84 -5.30 8.53
CA GLN A 46 3.56 -5.81 9.86
C GLN A 46 4.80 -6.48 10.46
N ALA A 47 5.17 -6.05 11.67
CA ALA A 47 6.21 -6.64 12.51
C ALA A 47 5.62 -7.01 13.87
N GLY A 48 5.23 -8.27 14.03
CA GLY A 48 4.46 -8.73 15.19
C GLY A 48 3.09 -8.04 15.24
N THR A 49 2.82 -7.30 16.30
CA THR A 49 1.57 -6.50 16.45
C THR A 49 1.71 -5.07 15.93
N ASN A 50 2.90 -4.66 15.50
CA ASN A 50 3.17 -3.28 15.09
C ASN A 50 3.14 -3.13 13.58
N TRP A 51 2.72 -1.95 13.13
CA TRP A 51 2.80 -1.53 11.74
C TRP A 51 3.91 -0.49 11.57
N ILE A 52 4.83 -0.76 10.65
CA ILE A 52 6.00 0.08 10.42
C ILE A 52 5.93 0.64 9.01
N ALA A 53 5.89 1.97 8.90
CA ALA A 53 5.91 2.64 7.61
C ALA A 53 7.31 2.60 7.00
N PHE A 54 7.41 2.21 5.73
CA PHE A 54 8.68 2.11 5.02
C PHE A 54 8.71 2.86 3.68
N ALA A 55 7.55 3.28 3.20
CA ALA A 55 7.45 4.18 2.05
C ALA A 55 6.31 5.18 2.24
N LYS A 56 6.44 6.33 1.57
CA LYS A 56 5.39 7.34 1.37
C LYS A 56 4.86 7.23 -0.05
N CYS A 57 3.63 7.63 -0.26
CA CYS A 57 2.99 7.66 -1.57
C CYS A 57 1.91 8.76 -1.60
N TYR A 58 1.37 9.01 -2.77
CA TYR A 58 0.11 9.74 -2.92
C TYR A 58 -0.99 8.74 -3.25
N VAL A 59 -2.12 8.86 -2.58
CA VAL A 59 -3.24 7.94 -2.69
C VAL A 59 -4.47 8.74 -3.10
N GLY A 60 -5.25 8.23 -4.05
CA GLY A 60 -6.47 8.91 -4.47
C GLY A 60 -7.42 8.04 -5.29
N ALA A 61 -8.72 8.24 -5.13
CA ALA A 61 -9.75 7.59 -5.94
C ALA A 61 -10.63 8.65 -6.60
N TYR A 62 -10.79 8.58 -7.93
CA TYR A 62 -11.57 9.58 -8.69
C TYR A 62 -13.07 9.55 -8.35
N ASP A 63 -13.62 8.39 -8.01
CA ASP A 63 -15.03 8.20 -7.69
C ASP A 63 -15.20 7.26 -6.49
N HIS A 64 -16.30 7.41 -5.75
CA HIS A 64 -16.70 6.43 -4.74
C HIS A 64 -16.94 5.07 -5.38
N GLY A 65 -16.17 4.05 -4.99
CA GLY A 65 -16.25 2.71 -5.59
C GLY A 65 -15.22 2.44 -6.69
N ALA A 66 -14.35 3.40 -7.01
CA ALA A 66 -13.25 3.22 -7.94
C ALA A 66 -11.96 2.82 -7.20
N PRO A 67 -11.15 1.90 -7.77
CA PRO A 67 -9.87 1.54 -7.19
C PRO A 67 -8.99 2.78 -6.99
N ALA A 68 -8.48 2.95 -5.78
CA ALA A 68 -7.55 4.03 -5.52
C ALA A 68 -6.25 3.84 -6.32
N MET A 69 -5.83 4.92 -6.97
CA MET A 69 -4.52 5.08 -7.58
C MET A 69 -3.50 5.39 -6.50
N ILE A 70 -2.36 4.72 -6.59
CA ILE A 70 -1.20 4.97 -5.73
C ILE A 70 -0.08 5.43 -6.64
N GLU A 71 0.40 6.64 -6.38
CA GLU A 71 1.42 7.30 -7.19
C GLU A 71 2.57 7.79 -6.31
N ASN A 72 3.70 8.12 -6.94
CA ASN A 72 4.84 8.74 -6.27
C ASN A 72 5.34 7.95 -5.04
N VAL A 73 5.39 6.62 -5.15
CA VAL A 73 5.87 5.76 -4.08
C VAL A 73 7.37 6.02 -3.87
N GLN A 74 7.74 6.43 -2.66
CA GLN A 74 9.09 6.78 -2.26
C GLN A 74 9.46 6.07 -0.96
N LYS A 75 10.51 5.25 -0.98
CA LYS A 75 11.06 4.61 0.21
C LYS A 75 11.54 5.66 1.22
N THR A 76 11.22 5.45 2.48
CA THR A 76 11.65 6.32 3.60
C THR A 76 12.51 5.61 4.63
N SER A 77 12.53 4.28 4.62
CA SER A 77 13.38 3.44 5.47
C SER A 77 13.66 2.12 4.77
N ASP A 78 14.57 1.32 5.31
CA ASP A 78 14.84 -0.02 4.76
C ASP A 78 13.60 -0.90 4.69
N ILE A 79 13.55 -1.66 3.58
CA ILE A 79 12.49 -2.62 3.29
C ILE A 79 12.83 -3.90 4.05
N PRO A 80 11.86 -4.50 4.77
CA PRO A 80 12.12 -5.72 5.50
C PRO A 80 12.49 -6.87 4.55
N GLN A 81 13.04 -7.95 5.09
CA GLN A 81 13.39 -9.14 4.31
C GLN A 81 12.39 -10.26 4.58
N GLY A 82 12.01 -10.99 3.54
CA GLY A 82 11.08 -12.12 3.62
C GLY A 82 9.61 -11.69 3.56
N VAL A 83 8.74 -12.58 4.02
CA VAL A 83 7.28 -12.42 3.88
C VAL A 83 6.70 -11.58 5.00
N HIS A 84 6.10 -10.44 4.65
CA HIS A 84 5.39 -9.57 5.58
C HIS A 84 4.00 -9.22 5.06
N ASN A 85 3.04 -9.07 5.97
CA ASN A 85 1.78 -8.43 5.63
C ASN A 85 2.01 -6.95 5.37
N VAL A 86 1.52 -6.45 4.24
CA VAL A 86 1.66 -5.07 3.80
C VAL A 86 0.29 -4.44 3.66
N THR A 87 0.17 -3.19 4.10
CA THR A 87 -1.03 -2.36 3.92
C THR A 87 -0.64 -0.95 3.47
N VAL A 88 -1.53 -0.29 2.76
CA VAL A 88 -1.42 1.12 2.40
C VAL A 88 -2.58 1.88 3.01
N ALA A 89 -2.33 3.06 3.56
CA ALA A 89 -3.37 3.91 4.11
C ALA A 89 -3.06 5.40 3.87
N LEU A 90 -4.10 6.24 3.89
CA LEU A 90 -3.91 7.68 4.00
C LEU A 90 -3.28 8.03 5.36
N ASP A 91 -2.44 9.07 5.36
CA ASP A 91 -1.73 9.51 6.57
C ASP A 91 -2.67 9.87 7.72
N LYS A 92 -3.87 10.36 7.41
CA LYS A 92 -4.88 10.75 8.39
C LYS A 92 -5.51 9.58 9.14
N ASP A 93 -5.50 8.38 8.54
CA ASP A 93 -6.22 7.21 9.07
C ASP A 93 -5.28 6.15 9.63
N GLY A 94 -4.09 5.99 9.03
CA GLY A 94 -3.10 5.01 9.46
C GLY A 94 -3.43 3.55 9.07
N PRO A 95 -2.56 2.58 9.41
CA PRO A 95 -2.56 1.22 8.86
C PRO A 95 -3.70 0.32 9.33
N THR A 96 -4.49 0.77 10.31
CA THR A 96 -5.69 0.09 10.79
C THR A 96 -6.94 0.96 10.64
N GLY A 97 -6.81 2.08 9.93
CA GLY A 97 -7.88 3.05 9.73
C GLY A 97 -8.80 2.70 8.57
N ILE A 98 -9.81 3.53 8.36
CA ILE A 98 -10.87 3.28 7.36
C ILE A 98 -10.39 3.32 5.91
N SER A 99 -9.26 3.97 5.63
CA SER A 99 -8.64 3.99 4.29
C SER A 99 -7.55 2.95 4.13
N ALA A 100 -7.27 2.15 5.17
CA ALA A 100 -6.24 1.14 5.13
C ALA A 100 -6.62 0.00 4.19
N SER A 101 -5.62 -0.51 3.48
CA SER A 101 -5.81 -1.68 2.66
C SER A 101 -5.96 -2.95 3.47
N ASP A 102 -6.71 -3.92 2.94
CA ASP A 102 -6.64 -5.27 3.47
C ASP A 102 -5.15 -5.70 3.47
N PRO A 103 -4.61 -6.18 4.60
CA PRO A 103 -3.25 -6.66 4.67
C PRO A 103 -3.02 -7.82 3.71
N LEU A 104 -1.97 -7.72 2.88
CA LEU A 104 -1.56 -8.80 1.98
C LEU A 104 -0.14 -9.27 2.25
N PRO A 105 0.13 -10.58 2.22
CA PRO A 105 1.48 -11.10 2.34
C PRO A 105 2.30 -10.74 1.09
N VAL A 106 3.47 -10.15 1.31
CA VAL A 106 4.43 -9.73 0.27
C VAL A 106 5.78 -10.30 0.62
N ASP A 107 6.40 -11.00 -0.32
CA ASP A 107 7.77 -11.50 -0.17
C ASP A 107 8.77 -10.45 -0.68
N PHE A 108 9.54 -9.88 0.24
CA PHE A 108 10.59 -8.92 -0.07
C PHE A 108 11.93 -9.65 -0.24
N GLN A 109 12.27 -9.95 -1.49
CA GLN A 109 13.52 -10.59 -1.93
C GLN A 109 14.54 -9.58 -2.50
#